data_AF-A0A0V0J5H1-F1
#
_entry.id   AF-A0A0V0J5H1-F1
#
_cell.length_a   1.000
_cell.length_b   1.000
_cell.length_c   1.000
_cell.angle_alpha   90.00
_cell.angle_beta   90.00
_cell.angle_gamma   90.00
#
_symmetry.space_group_name_H-M   'P 1'
#
loop_
_entity.id
_entity.type
_entity.pdbx_description
1 polymer ?
#
loop_
_entity_poly.entity_id
_entity_poly.type
_entity_poly.pdbx_seq_one_letter_code
_entity_poly.pdbx_strand_id
1 'polypeptide(L)'
;SIAILKIFLTLRLIHYALNIFNHKLYPNQSEQVCFVAVFRLSHYWRFEMEDSGWNRPDRPSRCTFNPNDKDAVSPHHHEPLKRQPLISSSILDLVGNTGLVKLNNIVNQDDIKCEVLVKCEFLNPGGSVKDRIALRMVEEGERNGTFKPGDTLIEPTSGNTGIGLAMAAAVKGYRCIIVLPEKMSKEKCDVLRMLGAELVRTRTSACVEDADSHIRIAAKIKEELGPTAHIPDQYLNVFNPIAHYDQTAEEILEAVVDCHGSPQVDMVVLGAGTGGTATGIARKFKQRAPNCKIVCVDPVGSNLADDFLGPTSITGPYNVEGIGYDFVPTVFDRSVVDDWVRVDDKDAFEMARRLIRYEGLLCGGSSGSAMVGAFRAIKAAGLGKGHRVVVILPDSIRNYMSKFLTDEWMFANGYLSFPTAEPLTKSWFQSKIDELISACKLKPAQIVEHNFSVNLAISHTLGQLALVKKFDTVFGVFDPKAALMKLLSGTCSPSDSVADVCDKEFKK
;
A
#
# COMPACT_ATOMS: atom_id res chain seq x y z
N SER A 1 -41.40 5.90 -7.86
CA SER A 1 -42.33 5.73 -6.73
C SER A 1 -41.83 4.90 -5.54
N ILE A 2 -40.53 4.86 -5.23
CA ILE A 2 -40.00 4.48 -3.89
C ILE A 2 -38.87 5.44 -3.50
N ALA A 3 -38.02 5.82 -4.48
CA ALA A 3 -36.95 6.81 -4.31
C ALA A 3 -37.43 8.18 -3.79
N ILE A 4 -38.53 8.73 -4.33
CA ILE A 4 -39.08 10.02 -3.88
C ILE A 4 -39.61 9.92 -2.44
N LEU A 5 -40.24 8.80 -2.09
CA LEU A 5 -40.75 8.55 -0.74
C LEU A 5 -39.59 8.42 0.27
N LYS A 6 -38.52 7.75 -0.14
CA LYS A 6 -37.25 7.63 0.61
C LYS A 6 -36.62 9.00 0.85
N ILE A 7 -36.48 9.85 -0.17
CA ILE A 7 -35.96 11.23 -0.04
C ILE A 7 -36.80 12.04 0.94
N PHE A 8 -38.13 11.94 0.87
CA PHE A 8 -39.04 12.68 1.75
C PHE A 8 -38.93 12.23 3.22
N LEU A 9 -38.78 10.93 3.46
CA LEU A 9 -38.55 10.36 4.79
C LEU A 9 -37.20 10.79 5.39
N THR A 10 -36.15 10.86 4.56
CA THR A 10 -34.81 11.29 4.98
C THR A 10 -34.77 12.76 5.34
N LEU A 11 -35.39 13.62 4.52
CA LEU A 11 -35.51 15.05 4.82
C LEU A 11 -36.31 15.28 6.10
N ARG A 12 -37.36 14.47 6.36
CA ARG A 12 -38.09 14.50 7.62
C ARG A 12 -37.25 14.03 8.81
N LEU A 13 -36.45 12.97 8.67
CA LEU A 13 -35.58 12.46 9.74
C LEU A 13 -34.46 13.45 10.06
N ILE A 14 -33.85 14.07 9.06
CA ILE A 14 -32.85 15.14 9.23
C ILE A 14 -33.49 16.35 9.93
N HIS A 15 -34.68 16.78 9.49
CA HIS A 15 -35.41 17.87 10.13
C HIS A 15 -35.80 17.55 11.58
N TYR A 16 -36.19 16.31 11.87
CA TYR A 16 -36.54 15.86 13.21
C TYR A 16 -35.31 15.78 14.13
N ALA A 17 -34.18 15.28 13.61
CA ALA A 17 -32.91 15.25 14.34
C ALA A 17 -32.40 16.67 14.66
N LEU A 18 -32.46 17.59 13.70
CA LEU A 18 -32.12 19.00 13.89
C LEU A 18 -33.02 19.68 14.94
N ASN A 19 -34.33 19.37 14.95
CA ASN A 19 -35.26 19.91 15.95
C ASN A 19 -35.05 19.33 17.35
N ILE A 20 -34.67 18.05 17.49
CA ILE A 20 -34.35 17.45 18.79
C ILE A 20 -33.05 18.03 19.36
N PHE A 21 -32.03 18.21 18.52
CA PHE A 21 -30.73 18.75 18.95
C PHE A 21 -30.80 20.24 19.31
N ASN A 22 -31.61 21.04 18.61
CA ASN A 22 -31.80 22.45 18.95
C ASN A 22 -32.53 22.68 20.28
N HIS A 23 -33.27 21.68 20.80
CA HIS A 23 -34.15 21.93 21.94
C HIS A 23 -33.72 21.37 23.28
N LYS A 24 -32.63 20.60 23.44
CA LYS A 24 -32.34 20.04 24.78
C LYS A 24 -30.92 19.77 25.26
N LEU A 25 -29.86 19.71 24.45
CA LEU A 25 -28.54 19.30 24.99
C LEU A 25 -27.37 19.99 24.26
N TYR A 26 -26.65 20.85 25.00
CA TYR A 26 -25.35 21.47 24.69
C TYR A 26 -25.30 22.52 23.55
N PRO A 27 -25.48 23.82 23.85
CA PRO A 27 -25.43 24.89 22.85
C PRO A 27 -24.05 25.15 22.20
N ASN A 28 -22.95 24.54 22.71
CA ASN A 28 -21.58 24.79 22.24
C ASN A 28 -20.91 23.60 21.52
N GLN A 29 -21.62 22.51 21.23
CA GLN A 29 -21.09 21.36 20.46
C GLN A 29 -22.05 20.84 19.37
N SER A 30 -23.19 21.50 19.16
CA SER A 30 -24.27 21.04 18.28
C SER A 30 -23.88 21.03 16.79
N GLU A 31 -23.03 21.95 16.34
CA GLU A 31 -22.63 22.03 14.92
C GLU A 31 -21.70 20.89 14.50
N GLN A 32 -20.70 20.53 15.30
CA GLN A 32 -19.76 19.46 14.97
C GLN A 32 -20.42 18.07 14.99
N VAL A 33 -21.31 17.81 15.97
CA VAL A 33 -22.03 16.53 16.05
C VAL A 33 -23.05 16.39 14.91
N CYS A 34 -23.73 17.48 14.53
CA CYS A 34 -24.61 17.51 13.36
C CYS A 34 -23.83 17.31 12.05
N PHE A 35 -22.64 17.92 11.91
CA PHE A 35 -21.80 17.72 10.72
C PHE A 35 -21.37 16.26 10.59
N VAL A 36 -20.88 15.63 11.66
CA VAL A 36 -20.47 14.22 11.65
C VAL A 36 -21.65 13.30 11.37
N ALA A 37 -22.83 13.57 11.93
CA ALA A 37 -24.03 12.76 11.68
C ALA A 37 -24.55 12.90 10.24
N VAL A 38 -24.58 14.11 9.69
CA VAL A 38 -24.96 14.37 8.28
C VAL A 38 -23.92 13.82 7.31
N PHE A 39 -22.63 13.87 7.65
CA PHE A 39 -21.55 13.27 6.86
C PHE A 39 -21.61 11.73 6.89
N ARG A 40 -21.95 11.15 8.05
CA ARG A 40 -22.24 9.71 8.17
C ARG A 40 -23.46 9.30 7.37
N LEU A 41 -24.55 10.05 7.45
CA LEU A 41 -25.75 9.79 6.65
C LEU A 41 -25.48 9.97 5.15
N SER A 42 -24.73 10.99 4.72
CA SER A 42 -24.42 11.17 3.29
C SER A 42 -23.48 10.08 2.75
N HIS A 43 -22.53 9.58 3.56
CA HIS A 43 -21.73 8.39 3.23
C HIS A 43 -22.60 7.14 3.17
N TYR A 44 -23.46 6.92 4.16
CA TYR A 44 -24.37 5.76 4.20
C TYR A 44 -25.36 5.75 3.02
N TRP A 45 -25.87 6.92 2.62
CA TRP A 45 -26.74 7.08 1.45
C TRP A 45 -25.97 6.94 0.12
N ARG A 46 -24.68 7.30 0.07
CA ARG A 46 -23.79 7.00 -1.08
C ARG A 46 -23.55 5.51 -1.28
N PHE A 47 -23.61 4.69 -0.21
CA PHE A 47 -23.50 3.23 -0.33
C PHE A 47 -24.75 2.56 -0.93
N GLU A 48 -25.94 3.17 -0.84
CA GLU A 48 -27.21 2.61 -1.37
C GLU A 48 -27.53 3.05 -2.81
N MET A 49 -26.86 4.08 -3.37
CA MET A 49 -27.05 4.43 -4.78
C MET A 49 -26.16 3.55 -5.66
N GLU A 50 -26.70 2.39 -5.99
CA GLU A 50 -26.14 1.41 -6.93
C GLU A 50 -25.80 2.07 -8.28
N ASP A 51 -24.51 2.28 -8.55
CA ASP A 51 -23.98 2.08 -9.91
C ASP A 51 -24.16 0.58 -10.17
N SER A 52 -25.25 0.21 -10.85
CA SER A 52 -25.71 -1.16 -11.03
C SER A 52 -24.66 -2.00 -11.77
N GLY A 53 -23.76 -2.64 -11.02
CA GLY A 53 -22.73 -3.55 -11.54
C GLY A 53 -21.36 -3.47 -10.87
N TRP A 54 -21.01 -2.36 -10.18
CA TRP A 54 -19.66 -2.18 -9.62
C TRP A 54 -19.56 -2.63 -8.16
N ASN A 55 -18.67 -3.60 -7.87
CA ASN A 55 -18.32 -3.99 -6.51
C ASN A 55 -17.31 -3.01 -5.91
N ARG A 56 -17.82 -2.03 -5.16
CA ARG A 56 -16.99 -1.07 -4.40
C ARG A 56 -16.02 -1.78 -3.44
N PRO A 57 -14.73 -1.42 -3.40
CA PRO A 57 -13.73 -2.06 -2.54
C PRO A 57 -13.89 -1.72 -1.05
N ASP A 58 -14.61 -0.64 -0.74
CA ASP A 58 -14.83 -0.06 0.58
C ASP A 58 -16.22 -0.35 1.16
N ARG A 59 -16.97 -1.28 0.54
CA ARG A 59 -18.26 -1.69 1.09
C ARG A 59 -18.10 -2.31 2.49
N PRO A 60 -19.06 -2.12 3.42
CA PRO A 60 -19.00 -2.79 4.70
C PRO A 60 -18.93 -4.31 4.57
N SER A 61 -18.09 -4.95 5.37
CA SER A 61 -18.00 -6.41 5.42
C SER A 61 -19.30 -7.04 5.92
N ARG A 62 -19.69 -8.17 5.32
CA ARG A 62 -20.82 -9.00 5.77
C ARG A 62 -20.40 -10.15 6.69
N CYS A 63 -19.11 -10.23 7.02
CA CYS A 63 -18.55 -11.28 7.86
C CYS A 63 -19.10 -11.15 9.30
N THR A 64 -19.62 -12.26 9.85
CA THR A 64 -20.18 -12.33 11.21
C THR A 64 -19.19 -12.85 12.25
N PHE A 65 -17.90 -12.93 11.90
CA PHE A 65 -16.84 -13.38 12.81
C PHE A 65 -16.89 -12.65 14.15
N ASN A 66 -16.86 -13.42 15.23
CA ASN A 66 -16.75 -12.92 16.59
C ASN A 66 -15.69 -13.76 17.32
N PRO A 67 -14.60 -13.15 17.85
CA PRO A 67 -13.54 -13.91 18.52
C PRO A 67 -13.99 -14.61 19.81
N ASN A 68 -15.11 -14.18 20.40
CA ASN A 68 -15.68 -14.77 21.63
C ASN A 68 -16.67 -15.92 21.36
N ASP A 69 -17.12 -16.08 20.11
CA ASP A 69 -18.04 -17.13 19.73
C ASP A 69 -17.27 -18.38 19.30
N LYS A 70 -17.07 -19.31 20.25
CA LYS A 70 -16.29 -20.53 20.04
C LYS A 70 -17.05 -21.61 19.29
N ASP A 71 -18.39 -21.51 19.25
CA ASP A 71 -19.26 -22.51 18.63
C ASP A 71 -19.61 -22.13 17.18
N ALA A 72 -19.30 -20.90 16.75
CA ALA A 72 -19.48 -20.45 15.39
C ALA A 72 -18.65 -21.28 14.40
N VAL A 73 -19.35 -21.93 13.47
CA VAL A 73 -18.71 -22.63 12.33
C VAL A 73 -18.40 -21.60 11.25
N SER A 74 -17.12 -21.46 10.90
CA SER A 74 -16.71 -20.62 9.77
C SER A 74 -17.26 -21.19 8.47
N PRO A 75 -17.94 -20.39 7.63
CA PRO A 75 -18.39 -20.83 6.30
C PRO A 75 -17.26 -20.89 5.28
N HIS A 76 -16.06 -20.41 5.65
CA HIS A 76 -14.92 -20.35 4.75
C HIS A 76 -14.09 -21.62 4.82
N HIS A 77 -13.40 -21.92 3.72
CA HIS A 77 -12.40 -22.98 3.75
C HIS A 77 -11.17 -22.52 4.52
N HIS A 78 -10.70 -23.39 5.40
CA HIS A 78 -9.52 -23.18 6.20
C HIS A 78 -8.52 -24.30 5.90
N GLU A 79 -7.26 -23.93 5.78
CA GLU A 79 -6.15 -24.87 5.62
C GLU A 79 -5.32 -24.90 6.90
N PRO A 80 -4.94 -26.08 7.40
CA PRO A 80 -4.00 -26.16 8.52
C PRO A 80 -2.64 -25.61 8.10
N LEU A 81 -1.80 -25.28 9.09
CA LEU A 81 -0.43 -24.82 8.86
C LEU A 81 0.32 -25.78 7.92
N LYS A 82 0.69 -25.31 6.72
CA LYS A 82 1.38 -26.08 5.70
C LYS A 82 2.87 -26.11 5.99
N ARG A 83 3.49 -27.29 5.96
CA ARG A 83 4.95 -27.45 6.04
C ARG A 83 5.57 -27.44 4.65
N GLN A 84 6.75 -26.84 4.54
CA GLN A 84 7.51 -26.93 3.30
C GLN A 84 7.96 -28.38 3.05
N PRO A 85 7.77 -28.91 1.83
CA PRO A 85 8.29 -30.20 1.45
C PRO A 85 9.82 -30.16 1.32
N LEU A 86 10.49 -31.31 1.45
CA LEU A 86 11.94 -31.41 1.17
C LEU A 86 12.27 -31.19 -0.31
N ILE A 87 11.34 -31.59 -1.20
CA ILE A 87 11.40 -31.36 -2.63
C ILE A 87 10.07 -30.75 -3.05
N SER A 88 10.10 -29.48 -3.45
CA SER A 88 8.93 -28.77 -3.94
C SER A 88 8.58 -29.19 -5.37
N SER A 89 7.28 -29.32 -5.63
CA SER A 89 6.73 -29.54 -6.98
C SER A 89 6.81 -28.29 -7.84
N SER A 90 6.73 -27.11 -7.21
CA SER A 90 6.89 -25.82 -7.86
C SER A 90 7.42 -24.77 -6.90
N ILE A 91 7.80 -23.59 -7.43
CA ILE A 91 8.19 -22.45 -6.60
C ILE A 91 7.08 -21.97 -5.65
N LEU A 92 5.81 -22.27 -5.96
CA LEU A 92 4.66 -21.86 -5.16
C LEU A 92 4.62 -22.60 -3.80
N ASP A 93 5.18 -23.80 -3.72
CA ASP A 93 5.24 -24.58 -2.46
C ASP A 93 6.18 -23.94 -1.43
N LEU A 94 7.04 -23.01 -1.88
CA LEU A 94 7.95 -22.25 -1.03
C LEU A 94 7.34 -20.94 -0.51
N VAL A 95 6.08 -20.63 -0.86
CA VAL A 95 5.34 -19.53 -0.25
C VAL A 95 4.98 -19.87 1.20
N GLY A 96 5.31 -18.97 2.11
CA GLY A 96 5.11 -19.14 3.55
C GLY A 96 6.27 -19.82 4.27
N ASN A 97 6.04 -20.28 5.50
CA ASN A 97 7.08 -20.82 6.39
C ASN A 97 8.28 -19.87 6.58
N THR A 98 8.03 -18.56 6.59
CA THR A 98 9.08 -17.54 6.74
C THR A 98 9.61 -17.51 8.16
N GLY A 99 10.91 -17.29 8.33
CA GLY A 99 11.54 -17.28 9.66
C GLY A 99 11.13 -16.08 10.52
N LEU A 100 11.20 -16.28 11.84
CA LEU A 100 11.28 -15.20 12.83
C LEU A 100 12.75 -14.99 13.20
N VAL A 101 13.24 -13.77 13.04
CA VAL A 101 14.62 -13.40 13.36
C VAL A 101 14.63 -12.46 14.55
N LYS A 102 15.48 -12.72 15.54
CA LYS A 102 15.65 -11.82 16.69
C LYS A 102 16.51 -10.62 16.31
N LEU A 103 16.05 -9.42 16.68
CA LEU A 103 16.84 -8.19 16.56
C LEU A 103 17.81 -8.06 17.73
N ASN A 104 19.00 -7.54 17.46
CA ASN A 104 20.07 -7.44 18.45
C ASN A 104 20.68 -6.04 18.51
N ASN A 105 21.01 -5.46 17.37
CA ASN A 105 21.80 -4.23 17.30
C ASN A 105 20.93 -2.98 17.43
N ILE A 106 19.84 -2.88 16.67
CA ILE A 106 18.99 -1.67 16.69
C ILE A 106 18.22 -1.52 18.00
N VAL A 107 17.81 -2.64 18.61
CA VAL A 107 17.14 -2.63 19.92
C VAL A 107 18.06 -2.08 21.01
N ASN A 108 19.35 -2.41 20.97
CA ASN A 108 20.33 -1.87 21.91
C ASN A 108 20.61 -0.38 21.68
N GLN A 109 20.66 0.07 20.43
CA GLN A 109 20.85 1.48 20.09
C GLN A 109 19.70 2.37 20.58
N ASP A 110 18.47 1.85 20.54
CA ASP A 110 17.24 2.60 20.91
C ASP A 110 16.73 2.32 22.34
N ASP A 111 17.56 1.65 23.15
CA ASP A 111 17.29 1.27 24.55
C ASP A 111 16.04 0.40 24.76
N ILE A 112 15.71 -0.44 23.77
CA ILE A 112 14.59 -1.39 23.83
C ILE A 112 15.00 -2.64 24.63
N LYS A 113 14.28 -2.93 25.72
CA LYS A 113 14.63 -4.02 26.67
C LYS A 113 13.85 -5.31 26.48
N CYS A 114 12.70 -5.27 25.79
CA CYS A 114 11.95 -6.47 25.45
C CYS A 114 12.61 -7.22 24.28
N GLU A 115 12.22 -8.48 24.08
CA GLU A 115 12.65 -9.24 22.92
C GLU A 115 11.83 -8.81 21.69
N VAL A 116 12.52 -8.37 20.63
CA VAL A 116 11.87 -8.03 19.36
C VAL A 116 12.26 -9.07 18.31
N LEU A 117 11.24 -9.76 17.79
CA LEU A 117 11.36 -10.69 16.67
C LEU A 117 10.77 -10.05 15.41
N VAL A 118 11.38 -10.30 14.26
CA VAL A 118 10.88 -9.85 12.97
C VAL A 118 10.46 -11.04 12.12
N LYS A 119 9.25 -10.99 11.57
CA LYS A 119 8.72 -11.98 10.62
C LYS A 119 9.12 -11.57 9.21
N CYS A 120 10.07 -12.31 8.62
CA CYS A 120 10.74 -11.93 7.37
C CYS A 120 9.92 -12.34 6.13
N GLU A 121 8.78 -11.68 5.89
CA GLU A 121 7.91 -11.96 4.74
C GLU A 121 8.54 -11.61 3.38
N PHE A 122 9.60 -10.81 3.38
CA PHE A 122 10.42 -10.55 2.20
C PHE A 122 11.18 -11.78 1.66
N LEU A 123 11.22 -12.88 2.42
CA LEU A 123 11.85 -14.15 2.02
C LEU A 123 10.91 -15.09 1.24
N ASN A 124 9.63 -14.74 1.10
CA ASN A 124 8.76 -15.47 0.16
C ASN A 124 9.35 -15.38 -1.28
N PRO A 125 9.11 -16.37 -2.16
CA PRO A 125 9.80 -16.47 -3.44
C PRO A 125 9.54 -15.32 -4.43
N GLY A 126 8.37 -14.70 -4.39
CA GLY A 126 8.06 -13.47 -5.14
C GLY A 126 8.60 -12.20 -4.48
N GLY A 127 9.09 -12.32 -3.25
CA GLY A 127 9.80 -11.30 -2.49
C GLY A 127 8.92 -10.49 -1.53
N SER A 128 7.70 -10.96 -1.22
CA SER A 128 6.80 -10.25 -0.31
C SER A 128 5.73 -11.09 0.38
N VAL A 129 5.14 -10.52 1.43
CA VAL A 129 3.96 -11.05 2.14
C VAL A 129 2.75 -11.31 1.23
N LYS A 130 2.69 -10.65 0.06
CA LYS A 130 1.53 -10.73 -0.85
C LYS A 130 1.53 -12.01 -1.68
N ASP A 131 2.64 -12.73 -1.72
CA ASP A 131 2.72 -14.05 -2.37
C ASP A 131 1.71 -15.02 -1.74
N ARG A 132 1.53 -14.93 -0.41
CA ARG A 132 0.55 -15.72 0.34
C ARG A 132 -0.87 -15.52 -0.14
N ILE A 133 -1.30 -14.26 -0.28
CA ILE A 133 -2.68 -13.94 -0.64
C ILE A 133 -2.92 -14.21 -2.13
N ALA A 134 -1.92 -13.95 -2.97
CA ALA A 134 -2.03 -14.22 -4.39
C ALA A 134 -2.20 -15.73 -4.64
N LEU A 135 -1.36 -16.56 -4.03
CA LEU A 135 -1.49 -18.01 -4.11
C LEU A 135 -2.82 -18.48 -3.56
N ARG A 136 -3.21 -18.02 -2.36
CA ARG A 136 -4.45 -18.48 -1.74
C ARG A 136 -5.70 -18.07 -2.54
N MET A 137 -5.76 -16.87 -3.08
CA MET A 137 -6.89 -16.44 -3.92
C MET A 137 -6.99 -17.26 -5.21
N VAL A 138 -5.86 -17.60 -5.84
CA VAL A 138 -5.82 -18.45 -7.05
C VAL A 138 -6.25 -19.88 -6.74
N GLU A 139 -5.68 -20.51 -5.70
CA GLU A 139 -6.04 -21.88 -5.31
C GLU A 139 -7.51 -22.01 -4.95
N GLU A 140 -8.09 -21.00 -4.31
CA GLU A 140 -9.51 -20.98 -3.96
C GLU A 140 -10.42 -20.79 -5.17
N GLY A 141 -10.01 -19.95 -6.12
CA GLY A 141 -10.71 -19.80 -7.41
C GLY A 141 -10.64 -21.07 -8.26
N GLU A 142 -9.53 -21.82 -8.21
CA GLU A 142 -9.42 -23.14 -8.83
C GLU A 142 -10.33 -24.15 -8.14
N ARG A 143 -10.27 -24.21 -6.80
CA ARG A 143 -11.01 -25.18 -5.98
C ARG A 143 -12.53 -25.03 -6.11
N ASN A 144 -13.02 -23.80 -6.22
CA ASN A 144 -14.46 -23.55 -6.41
C ASN A 144 -14.89 -23.53 -7.89
N GLY A 145 -13.95 -23.75 -8.82
CA GLY A 145 -14.20 -23.80 -10.26
C GLY A 145 -14.43 -22.45 -10.95
N THR A 146 -14.20 -21.33 -10.25
CA THR A 146 -14.27 -19.98 -10.83
C THR A 146 -13.15 -19.75 -11.82
N PHE A 147 -11.94 -20.21 -11.50
CA PHE A 147 -10.76 -20.10 -12.37
C PHE A 147 -10.50 -21.44 -13.06
N LYS A 148 -10.32 -21.38 -14.38
CA LYS A 148 -10.02 -22.54 -15.22
C LYS A 148 -8.66 -22.36 -15.88
N PRO A 149 -7.88 -23.43 -16.10
CA PRO A 149 -6.60 -23.34 -16.81
C PRO A 149 -6.74 -22.56 -18.14
N GLY A 150 -5.86 -21.58 -18.36
CA GLY A 150 -5.90 -20.69 -19.53
C GLY A 150 -6.76 -19.43 -19.38
N ASP A 151 -7.50 -19.27 -18.27
CA ASP A 151 -8.22 -18.02 -17.98
C ASP A 151 -7.25 -16.83 -17.81
N THR A 152 -7.81 -15.62 -17.80
CA THR A 152 -7.08 -14.37 -17.57
C THR A 152 -7.34 -13.84 -16.17
N LEU A 153 -6.28 -13.55 -15.42
CA LEU A 153 -6.34 -12.90 -14.11
C LEU A 153 -5.96 -11.43 -14.23
N ILE A 154 -6.81 -10.54 -13.71
CA ILE A 154 -6.66 -9.09 -13.75
C ILE A 154 -6.63 -8.58 -12.32
N GLU A 155 -5.60 -7.86 -11.88
CA GLU A 155 -5.55 -7.36 -10.51
C GLU A 155 -5.19 -5.87 -10.41
N PRO A 156 -6.05 -5.03 -9.77
CA PRO A 156 -5.70 -3.68 -9.39
C PRO A 156 -4.83 -3.67 -8.14
N THR A 157 -3.59 -3.17 -8.23
CA THR A 157 -2.61 -3.34 -7.13
C THR A 157 -1.52 -2.28 -7.06
N SER A 158 -0.97 -2.11 -5.85
CA SER A 158 0.25 -1.33 -5.56
C SER A 158 1.56 -2.09 -5.86
N GLY A 159 1.46 -3.28 -6.44
CA GLY A 159 2.55 -3.99 -7.12
C GLY A 159 2.87 -5.37 -6.55
N ASN A 160 3.02 -5.50 -5.22
CA ASN A 160 3.45 -6.78 -4.61
C ASN A 160 2.43 -7.90 -4.81
N THR A 161 1.13 -7.63 -4.67
CA THR A 161 0.06 -8.60 -5.00
C THR A 161 0.12 -8.98 -6.48
N GLY A 162 0.42 -8.02 -7.35
CA GLY A 162 0.62 -8.29 -8.78
C GLY A 162 1.80 -9.22 -9.04
N ILE A 163 2.91 -9.07 -8.32
CA ILE A 163 4.08 -9.93 -8.47
C ILE A 163 3.76 -11.37 -8.01
N GLY A 164 3.14 -11.51 -6.84
CA GLY A 164 2.69 -12.82 -6.35
C GLY A 164 1.70 -13.48 -7.32
N LEU A 165 0.77 -12.70 -7.88
CA LEU A 165 -0.22 -13.20 -8.83
C LEU A 165 0.41 -13.58 -10.18
N ALA A 166 1.31 -12.75 -10.70
CA ALA A 166 2.04 -13.02 -11.93
C ALA A 166 2.93 -14.27 -11.79
N MET A 167 3.56 -14.47 -10.63
CA MET A 167 4.31 -15.69 -10.33
C MET A 167 3.39 -16.92 -10.32
N ALA A 168 2.24 -16.86 -9.65
CA ALA A 168 1.26 -17.94 -9.66
C ALA A 168 0.71 -18.21 -11.07
N ALA A 169 0.42 -17.16 -11.83
CA ALA A 169 -0.08 -17.23 -13.20
C ALA A 169 0.95 -17.87 -14.15
N ALA A 170 2.22 -17.51 -14.05
CA ALA A 170 3.29 -18.08 -14.85
C ALA A 170 3.46 -19.60 -14.60
N VAL A 171 3.33 -20.05 -13.35
CA VAL A 171 3.45 -21.46 -12.98
C VAL A 171 2.20 -22.26 -13.37
N LYS A 172 1.01 -21.69 -13.17
CA LYS A 172 -0.28 -22.38 -13.38
C LYS A 172 -0.87 -22.20 -14.79
N GLY A 173 -0.24 -21.39 -15.64
CA GLY A 173 -0.64 -21.19 -17.04
C GLY A 173 -1.83 -20.24 -17.22
N TYR A 174 -1.94 -19.20 -16.39
CA TYR A 174 -2.91 -18.11 -16.59
C TYR A 174 -2.28 -16.95 -17.35
N ARG A 175 -3.07 -16.26 -18.17
CA ARG A 175 -2.70 -14.92 -18.64
C ARG A 175 -2.86 -13.94 -17.48
N CYS A 176 -1.90 -13.04 -17.28
CA CYS A 176 -1.93 -12.10 -16.16
C CYS A 176 -1.87 -10.65 -16.65
N ILE A 177 -2.80 -9.82 -16.19
CA ILE A 177 -2.86 -8.38 -16.47
C ILE A 177 -2.84 -7.62 -15.13
N ILE A 178 -1.86 -6.75 -14.94
CA ILE A 178 -1.72 -5.97 -13.72
C ILE A 178 -2.02 -4.50 -14.01
N VAL A 179 -3.00 -3.96 -13.28
CA VAL A 179 -3.40 -2.55 -13.36
C VAL A 179 -2.82 -1.81 -12.16
N LEU A 180 -1.89 -0.88 -12.40
CA LEU A 180 -1.14 -0.22 -11.34
C LEU A 180 -0.91 1.28 -11.59
N PRO A 181 -0.90 2.12 -10.54
CA PRO A 181 -0.57 3.54 -10.67
C PRO A 181 0.85 3.80 -11.21
N GLU A 182 1.05 4.97 -11.81
CA GLU A 182 2.35 5.41 -12.34
C GLU A 182 3.44 5.56 -11.26
N LYS A 183 3.10 5.93 -10.01
CA LYS A 183 4.09 6.12 -8.93
C LYS A 183 4.87 4.86 -8.53
N MET A 184 4.35 3.68 -8.88
CA MET A 184 4.95 2.40 -8.51
C MET A 184 6.30 2.24 -9.20
N SER A 185 7.26 1.72 -8.44
CA SER A 185 8.67 1.66 -8.86
C SER A 185 8.88 0.97 -10.20
N LYS A 186 9.94 1.38 -10.91
CA LYS A 186 10.34 0.77 -12.18
C LYS A 186 10.67 -0.70 -11.99
N GLU A 187 11.33 -1.04 -10.89
CA GLU A 187 11.76 -2.38 -10.53
C GLU A 187 10.58 -3.35 -10.44
N LYS A 188 9.46 -2.94 -9.83
CA LYS A 188 8.23 -3.74 -9.79
C LYS A 188 7.73 -4.06 -11.20
N CYS A 189 7.79 -3.09 -12.10
CA CYS A 189 7.29 -3.24 -13.46
C CYS A 189 8.19 -4.13 -14.30
N ASP A 190 9.50 -4.03 -14.10
CA ASP A 190 10.45 -4.90 -14.78
C ASP A 190 10.28 -6.36 -14.32
N VAL A 191 10.09 -6.60 -13.01
CA VAL A 191 9.76 -7.95 -12.48
C VAL A 191 8.46 -8.48 -13.07
N LEU A 192 7.39 -7.69 -13.06
CA LEU A 192 6.09 -8.11 -13.58
C LEU A 192 6.17 -8.50 -15.06
N ARG A 193 6.85 -7.69 -15.89
CA ARG A 193 7.05 -8.03 -17.31
C ARG A 193 7.87 -9.30 -17.49
N MET A 194 8.89 -9.52 -16.67
CA MET A 194 9.71 -10.74 -16.74
C MET A 194 8.94 -11.99 -16.30
N LEU A 195 7.93 -11.84 -15.43
CA LEU A 195 6.98 -12.91 -15.10
C LEU A 195 5.90 -13.11 -16.18
N GLY A 196 5.94 -12.36 -17.28
CA GLY A 196 4.99 -12.47 -18.38
C GLY A 196 3.67 -11.72 -18.15
N ALA A 197 3.59 -10.85 -17.15
CA ALA A 197 2.39 -10.04 -16.93
C ALA A 197 2.33 -8.84 -17.88
N GLU A 198 1.13 -8.57 -18.39
CA GLU A 198 0.80 -7.36 -19.13
C GLU A 198 0.51 -6.22 -18.16
N LEU A 199 1.01 -5.02 -18.46
CA LEU A 199 0.91 -3.87 -17.56
C LEU A 199 0.01 -2.78 -18.12
N VAL A 200 -0.96 -2.35 -17.32
CA VAL A 200 -1.79 -1.18 -17.59
C VAL A 200 -1.53 -0.12 -16.53
N ARG A 201 -1.06 1.05 -16.95
CA ARG A 201 -0.76 2.16 -16.04
C ARG A 201 -1.98 3.08 -15.87
N THR A 202 -2.17 3.57 -14.66
CA THR A 202 -3.23 4.56 -14.34
C THR A 202 -2.68 5.78 -13.63
N ARG A 203 -3.41 6.89 -13.69
CA ARG A 203 -3.05 8.15 -13.03
C ARG A 203 -2.96 7.97 -11.52
N THR A 204 -1.84 8.38 -10.92
CA THR A 204 -1.60 8.25 -9.47
C THR A 204 -2.59 9.05 -8.62
N SER A 205 -3.04 10.20 -9.10
CA SER A 205 -3.95 11.08 -8.37
C SER A 205 -5.43 10.68 -8.50
N ALA A 206 -5.75 9.59 -9.21
CA ALA A 206 -7.12 9.15 -9.40
C ALA A 206 -7.68 8.58 -8.10
N CYS A 207 -8.81 9.10 -7.64
CA CYS A 207 -9.55 8.55 -6.50
C CYS A 207 -10.18 7.20 -6.89
N VAL A 208 -10.61 6.41 -5.91
CA VAL A 208 -11.21 5.08 -6.19
C VAL A 208 -12.43 5.15 -7.13
N GLU A 209 -13.23 6.21 -7.02
CA GLU A 209 -14.41 6.44 -7.87
C GLU A 209 -14.10 6.96 -9.28
N ASP A 210 -12.90 7.50 -9.51
CA ASP A 210 -12.54 8.06 -10.81
C ASP A 210 -12.54 6.96 -11.88
N ALA A 211 -13.09 7.26 -13.06
CA ALA A 211 -13.19 6.28 -14.15
C ALA A 211 -11.83 5.75 -14.62
N ASP A 212 -10.76 6.51 -14.42
CA ASP A 212 -9.38 6.15 -14.72
C ASP A 212 -8.60 5.60 -13.50
N SER A 213 -9.29 5.28 -12.40
CA SER A 213 -8.69 4.59 -11.26
C SER A 213 -8.30 3.16 -11.64
N HIS A 214 -7.20 2.66 -11.08
CA HIS A 214 -6.75 1.28 -11.29
C HIS A 214 -7.84 0.23 -11.05
N ILE A 215 -8.77 0.48 -10.11
CA ILE A 215 -9.88 -0.42 -9.80
C ILE A 215 -10.96 -0.39 -10.90
N ARG A 216 -11.34 0.79 -11.38
CA ARG A 216 -12.34 0.91 -12.45
C ARG A 216 -11.80 0.47 -13.81
N ILE A 217 -10.52 0.75 -14.09
CA ILE A 217 -9.84 0.25 -15.29
C ILE A 217 -9.75 -1.28 -15.27
N ALA A 218 -9.43 -1.92 -14.14
CA ALA A 218 -9.46 -3.37 -14.04
C ALA A 218 -10.85 -3.96 -14.32
N ALA A 219 -11.91 -3.34 -13.76
CA ALA A 219 -13.30 -3.75 -14.03
C ALA A 219 -13.66 -3.62 -15.51
N LYS A 220 -13.28 -2.51 -16.16
CA LYS A 220 -13.50 -2.30 -17.60
C LYS A 220 -12.79 -3.35 -18.46
N ILE A 221 -11.51 -3.65 -18.17
CA ILE A 221 -10.76 -4.69 -18.89
C ILE A 221 -11.44 -6.05 -18.74
N LYS A 222 -11.94 -6.37 -17.54
CA LYS A 222 -12.71 -7.60 -17.31
C LYS A 222 -13.96 -7.66 -18.19
N GLU A 223 -14.73 -6.57 -18.25
CA GLU A 223 -15.94 -6.50 -19.09
C GLU A 223 -15.61 -6.70 -20.58
N GLU A 224 -14.51 -6.11 -21.06
CA GLU A 224 -14.06 -6.23 -22.44
C GLU A 224 -13.56 -7.65 -22.80
N LEU A 225 -12.84 -8.31 -21.88
CA LEU A 225 -12.33 -9.67 -22.10
C LEU A 225 -13.39 -10.76 -21.86
N GLY A 226 -14.46 -10.44 -21.15
CA GLY A 226 -15.61 -11.33 -20.97
C GLY A 226 -15.41 -12.42 -19.90
N PRO A 227 -16.13 -13.56 -20.00
CA PRO A 227 -16.32 -14.50 -18.90
C PRO A 227 -15.08 -15.31 -18.48
N THR A 228 -14.03 -15.34 -19.30
CA THR A 228 -12.75 -15.99 -18.98
C THR A 228 -11.77 -15.05 -18.27
N ALA A 229 -12.20 -13.82 -17.97
CA ALA A 229 -11.41 -12.83 -17.25
C ALA A 229 -11.93 -12.65 -15.82
N HIS A 230 -11.03 -12.74 -14.86
CA HIS A 230 -11.35 -12.69 -13.44
C HIS A 230 -10.53 -11.64 -12.71
N ILE A 231 -11.16 -11.00 -11.73
CA ILE A 231 -10.47 -10.13 -10.79
C ILE A 231 -10.45 -10.84 -9.43
N PRO A 232 -9.30 -11.35 -8.97
CA PRO A 232 -9.19 -11.96 -7.64
C PRO A 232 -9.62 -11.01 -6.52
N ASP A 233 -9.32 -9.71 -6.66
CA ASP A 233 -9.79 -8.61 -5.82
C ASP A 233 -9.33 -8.68 -4.36
N GLN A 234 -8.08 -8.30 -4.11
CA GLN A 234 -7.50 -8.28 -2.76
C GLN A 234 -8.25 -7.41 -1.73
N TYR A 235 -9.11 -6.49 -2.16
CA TYR A 235 -9.84 -5.58 -1.26
C TYR A 235 -11.14 -6.20 -0.73
N LEU A 236 -11.72 -7.14 -1.49
CA LEU A 236 -12.99 -7.80 -1.17
C LEU A 236 -12.84 -9.28 -0.82
N ASN A 237 -11.79 -9.93 -1.34
CA ASN A 237 -11.65 -11.37 -1.25
C ASN A 237 -11.28 -11.82 0.16
N VAL A 238 -12.16 -12.61 0.77
CA VAL A 238 -11.98 -13.17 2.12
C VAL A 238 -10.72 -14.02 2.26
N PHE A 239 -10.19 -14.54 1.15
CA PHE A 239 -8.98 -15.35 1.15
C PHE A 239 -7.68 -14.55 1.30
N ASN A 240 -7.74 -13.22 1.20
CA ASN A 240 -6.65 -12.35 1.64
C ASN A 240 -6.44 -12.46 3.17
N PRO A 241 -7.39 -12.07 4.04
CA PRO A 241 -7.21 -12.23 5.49
C PRO A 241 -7.13 -13.70 5.92
N ILE A 242 -7.83 -14.64 5.27
CA ILE A 242 -7.76 -16.06 5.64
C ILE A 242 -6.36 -16.64 5.42
N ALA A 243 -5.64 -16.27 4.35
CA ALA A 243 -4.26 -16.72 4.16
C ALA A 243 -3.36 -16.39 5.37
N HIS A 244 -3.57 -15.22 5.97
CA HIS A 244 -2.82 -14.79 7.14
C HIS A 244 -3.36 -15.40 8.44
N TYR A 245 -4.67 -15.63 8.55
CA TYR A 245 -5.28 -16.32 9.68
C TYR A 245 -4.85 -17.79 9.77
N ASP A 246 -4.85 -18.50 8.64
CA ASP A 246 -4.54 -19.93 8.54
C ASP A 246 -3.05 -20.23 8.62
N GLN A 247 -2.21 -19.36 8.05
CA GLN A 247 -0.78 -19.64 7.89
C GLN A 247 0.06 -18.66 8.70
N THR A 248 0.11 -17.37 8.31
CA THR A 248 1.05 -16.40 8.92
C THR A 248 0.90 -16.32 10.45
N ALA A 249 -0.33 -16.30 10.95
CA ALA A 249 -0.61 -16.25 12.38
C ALA A 249 -0.21 -17.55 13.10
N GLU A 250 -0.53 -18.70 12.52
CA GLU A 250 -0.16 -20.01 13.07
C GLU A 250 1.35 -20.21 13.10
N GLU A 251 2.07 -19.78 12.05
CA GLU A 251 3.53 -19.80 12.01
C GLU A 251 4.16 -18.97 13.14
N ILE A 252 3.58 -17.81 13.46
CA ILE A 252 4.07 -16.97 14.55
C ILE A 252 3.75 -17.63 15.90
N LEU A 253 2.51 -18.06 16.11
CA LEU A 253 2.06 -18.66 17.36
C LEU A 253 2.84 -19.92 17.71
N GLU A 254 3.17 -20.73 16.71
CA GLU A 254 4.01 -21.91 16.90
C GLU A 254 5.43 -21.56 17.33
N ALA A 255 6.03 -20.52 16.74
CA ALA A 255 7.42 -20.18 17.03
C ALA A 255 7.62 -19.47 18.37
N VAL A 256 6.57 -18.88 18.94
CA VAL A 256 6.63 -18.07 20.17
C VAL A 256 6.06 -18.76 21.39
N VAL A 257 5.89 -20.09 21.37
CA VAL A 257 5.43 -20.85 22.53
C VAL A 257 6.46 -20.85 23.67
N ASP A 258 5.99 -20.82 24.91
CA ASP A 258 6.80 -21.02 26.10
C ASP A 258 7.06 -22.51 26.40
N CYS A 259 7.79 -22.79 27.48
CA CYS A 259 8.06 -24.16 27.92
C CYS A 259 6.82 -24.95 28.38
N HIS A 260 5.67 -24.28 28.55
CA HIS A 260 4.38 -24.89 28.89
C HIS A 260 3.48 -25.04 27.65
N GLY A 261 3.96 -24.69 26.45
CA GLY A 261 3.23 -24.78 25.20
C GLY A 261 2.21 -23.66 24.99
N SER A 262 2.24 -22.60 25.81
CA SER A 262 1.36 -21.44 25.68
C SER A 262 2.04 -20.35 24.83
N PRO A 263 1.31 -19.64 23.94
CA PRO A 263 1.89 -18.54 23.19
C PRO A 263 2.40 -17.43 24.14
N GLN A 264 3.68 -17.10 24.04
CA GLN A 264 4.32 -16.01 24.78
C GLN A 264 4.65 -14.88 23.81
N VAL A 265 3.70 -13.98 23.63
CA VAL A 265 3.81 -12.79 22.77
C VAL A 265 2.89 -11.71 23.31
N ASP A 266 3.46 -10.53 23.55
CA ASP A 266 2.75 -9.41 24.18
C ASP A 266 2.21 -8.43 23.14
N MET A 267 2.88 -8.33 21.99
CA MET A 267 2.51 -7.39 20.94
C MET A 267 2.89 -7.91 19.55
N VAL A 268 2.01 -7.72 18.57
CA VAL A 268 2.29 -7.85 17.14
C VAL A 268 2.10 -6.50 16.47
N VAL A 269 3.10 -6.07 15.69
CA VAL A 269 3.12 -4.77 15.01
C VAL A 269 3.27 -4.95 13.51
N LEU A 270 2.45 -4.25 12.73
CA LEU A 270 2.52 -4.31 11.27
C LEU A 270 1.94 -3.08 10.59
N GLY A 271 2.42 -2.78 9.38
CA GLY A 271 1.82 -1.76 8.52
C GLY A 271 0.51 -2.22 7.88
N ALA A 272 -0.49 -1.33 7.80
CA ALA A 272 -1.78 -1.61 7.19
C ALA A 272 -1.84 -1.08 5.75
N GLY A 273 -2.14 -1.96 4.79
CA GLY A 273 -2.50 -1.61 3.41
C GLY A 273 -3.94 -2.01 3.12
N THR A 274 -4.15 -3.17 2.49
CA THR A 274 -5.51 -3.75 2.36
C THR A 274 -6.14 -4.08 3.72
N GLY A 275 -5.35 -4.18 4.78
CA GLY A 275 -5.79 -4.60 6.11
C GLY A 275 -5.94 -6.12 6.28
N GLY A 276 -5.74 -6.91 5.23
CA GLY A 276 -5.89 -8.37 5.29
C GLY A 276 -4.89 -9.05 6.22
N THR A 277 -3.62 -8.64 6.20
CA THR A 277 -2.59 -9.16 7.12
C THR A 277 -2.91 -8.85 8.58
N ALA A 278 -3.36 -7.62 8.88
CA ALA A 278 -3.78 -7.22 10.23
C ALA A 278 -4.98 -8.03 10.69
N THR A 279 -6.02 -8.09 9.86
CA THR A 279 -7.26 -8.80 10.14
C THR A 279 -7.02 -10.29 10.40
N GLY A 280 -6.29 -10.96 9.52
CA GLY A 280 -6.03 -12.40 9.64
C GLY A 280 -5.24 -12.76 10.89
N ILE A 281 -4.14 -12.04 11.13
CA ILE A 281 -3.30 -12.25 12.32
C ILE A 281 -4.09 -11.93 13.58
N ALA A 282 -4.72 -10.76 13.65
CA ALA A 282 -5.45 -10.32 14.82
C ALA A 282 -6.58 -11.28 15.19
N ARG A 283 -7.41 -11.69 14.22
CA ARG A 283 -8.53 -12.61 14.47
C ARG A 283 -8.05 -13.94 15.06
N LYS A 284 -6.94 -14.50 14.57
CA LYS A 284 -6.36 -15.73 15.13
C LYS A 284 -5.81 -15.49 16.54
N PHE A 285 -5.09 -14.38 16.74
CA PHE A 285 -4.49 -14.03 18.02
C PHE A 285 -5.54 -13.76 19.09
N LYS A 286 -6.66 -13.09 18.77
CA LYS A 286 -7.76 -12.89 19.73
C LYS A 286 -8.36 -14.22 20.22
N GLN A 287 -8.25 -15.30 19.45
CA GLN A 287 -8.70 -16.64 19.86
C GLN A 287 -7.63 -17.42 20.63
N ARG A 288 -6.36 -17.36 20.20
CA ARG A 288 -5.27 -18.22 20.73
C ARG A 288 -4.32 -17.54 21.72
N ALA A 289 -4.20 -16.22 21.66
CA ALA A 289 -3.34 -15.37 22.48
C ALA A 289 -4.06 -14.05 22.81
N PRO A 290 -5.21 -14.08 23.50
CA PRO A 290 -6.10 -12.91 23.65
C PRO A 290 -5.47 -11.71 24.36
N ASN A 291 -4.42 -11.94 25.15
CA ASN A 291 -3.68 -10.88 25.85
C ASN A 291 -2.68 -10.14 24.94
N CYS A 292 -2.34 -10.70 23.78
CA CYS A 292 -1.45 -10.04 22.82
C CYS A 292 -2.13 -8.82 22.21
N LYS A 293 -1.41 -7.70 22.19
CA LYS A 293 -1.84 -6.46 21.54
C LYS A 293 -1.53 -6.46 20.06
N ILE A 294 -2.47 -6.03 19.24
CA ILE A 294 -2.29 -5.85 17.80
C ILE A 294 -2.18 -4.35 17.53
N VAL A 295 -1.03 -3.94 17.01
CA VAL A 295 -0.75 -2.53 16.69
C VAL A 295 -0.59 -2.38 15.19
N CYS A 296 -1.40 -1.50 14.58
CA CYS A 296 -1.28 -1.17 13.17
C CYS A 296 -0.50 0.12 12.95
N VAL A 297 0.34 0.13 11.92
CA VAL A 297 1.07 1.31 11.47
C VAL A 297 0.42 1.85 10.20
N ASP A 298 0.09 3.13 10.20
CA ASP A 298 -0.53 3.84 9.08
C ASP A 298 0.37 5.02 8.67
N PRO A 299 0.68 5.22 7.37
CA PRO A 299 1.49 6.37 6.98
C PRO A 299 0.73 7.68 7.18
N VAL A 300 1.45 8.76 7.48
CA VAL A 300 0.88 10.11 7.49
C VAL A 300 0.33 10.43 6.09
N GLY A 301 -0.95 10.82 6.01
CA GLY A 301 -1.67 11.05 4.75
C GLY A 301 -2.62 9.93 4.34
N SER A 302 -2.67 8.83 5.10
CA SER A 302 -3.67 7.74 4.97
C SER A 302 -4.89 7.94 5.89
N ASN A 303 -6.00 7.32 5.50
CA ASN A 303 -7.28 7.33 6.22
C ASN A 303 -7.62 5.98 6.88
N LEU A 304 -6.66 5.05 7.01
CA LEU A 304 -6.93 3.71 7.55
C LEU A 304 -6.98 3.68 9.08
N ALA A 305 -6.12 4.47 9.72
CA ALA A 305 -6.12 4.61 11.17
C ALA A 305 -7.51 4.98 11.69
N ASP A 306 -7.89 4.41 12.83
CA ASP A 306 -9.19 4.67 13.42
C ASP A 306 -9.37 6.15 13.83
N ASP A 307 -10.62 6.59 13.84
CA ASP A 307 -11.05 7.97 14.06
C ASP A 307 -10.53 8.54 15.41
N PHE A 308 -10.16 7.67 16.36
CA PHE A 308 -9.58 8.03 17.65
C PHE A 308 -8.25 8.80 17.55
N LEU A 309 -7.44 8.55 16.51
CA LEU A 309 -6.22 9.33 16.28
C LEU A 309 -6.50 10.71 15.66
N GLY A 310 -7.77 11.04 15.41
CA GLY A 310 -8.21 12.24 14.71
C GLY A 310 -7.79 12.26 13.23
N PRO A 311 -8.42 13.08 12.38
CA PRO A 311 -7.96 13.26 11.00
C PRO A 311 -6.53 13.79 10.99
N THR A 312 -5.69 13.35 10.03
CA THR A 312 -4.41 14.04 9.81
C THR A 312 -4.71 15.42 9.20
N SER A 313 -4.16 16.48 9.79
CA SER A 313 -4.17 17.82 9.16
C SER A 313 -3.33 17.83 7.87
N ILE A 314 -2.45 16.85 7.71
CA ILE A 314 -1.63 16.62 6.53
C ILE A 314 -2.41 15.67 5.61
N THR A 315 -2.92 16.23 4.51
CA THR A 315 -3.42 15.49 3.36
C THR A 315 -2.38 15.65 2.25
N GLY A 316 -1.88 14.56 1.69
CA GLY A 316 -0.83 14.62 0.69
C GLY A 316 -0.27 13.26 0.30
N PRO A 317 0.36 13.16 -0.88
CA PRO A 317 1.02 11.93 -1.29
C PRO A 317 2.20 11.62 -0.34
N TYR A 318 2.43 10.34 -0.10
CA TYR A 318 3.59 9.82 0.60
C TYR A 318 4.37 8.85 -0.30
N ASN A 319 5.66 8.73 -0.04
CA ASN A 319 6.61 7.97 -0.83
C ASN A 319 6.71 6.50 -0.42
N VAL A 320 6.42 6.15 0.84
CA VAL A 320 6.35 4.76 1.27
C VAL A 320 5.30 4.00 0.46
N GLU A 321 5.65 2.81 -0.03
CA GLU A 321 4.76 1.99 -0.86
C GLU A 321 4.23 0.78 -0.09
N GLY A 322 2.97 0.42 -0.35
CA GLY A 322 2.36 -0.84 0.10
C GLY A 322 1.53 -0.76 1.37
N ILE A 323 1.50 0.39 2.04
CA ILE A 323 0.67 0.71 3.21
C ILE A 323 -0.06 2.03 3.00
N GLY A 324 -1.18 2.21 3.70
CA GLY A 324 -2.08 3.35 3.60
C GLY A 324 -3.03 3.33 2.41
N TYR A 325 -4.24 3.89 2.60
CA TYR A 325 -5.26 4.10 1.57
C TYR A 325 -6.14 5.31 1.90
N ASP A 326 -6.79 5.86 0.88
CA ASP A 326 -7.79 6.92 0.98
C ASP A 326 -9.19 6.41 1.36
N PHE A 327 -9.42 5.10 1.26
CA PHE A 327 -10.63 4.38 1.69
C PHE A 327 -10.29 3.21 2.64
N VAL A 328 -11.30 2.69 3.36
CA VAL A 328 -11.15 1.49 4.21
C VAL A 328 -11.60 0.24 3.43
N PRO A 329 -10.70 -0.70 3.11
CA PRO A 329 -11.05 -1.91 2.35
C PRO A 329 -12.01 -2.84 3.12
N THR A 330 -12.87 -3.55 2.39
CA THR A 330 -13.88 -4.48 2.95
C THR A 330 -13.26 -5.59 3.80
N VAL A 331 -12.10 -6.10 3.40
CA VAL A 331 -11.38 -7.14 4.14
C VAL A 331 -10.78 -6.65 5.44
N PHE A 332 -10.74 -5.34 5.69
CA PHE A 332 -10.11 -4.80 6.88
C PHE A 332 -11.08 -4.70 8.06
N ASP A 333 -10.90 -5.59 9.03
CA ASP A 333 -11.57 -5.52 10.32
C ASP A 333 -10.77 -4.65 11.30
N ARG A 334 -11.14 -3.36 11.41
CA ARG A 334 -10.50 -2.44 12.36
C ARG A 334 -10.82 -2.76 13.82
N SER A 335 -11.89 -3.50 14.10
CA SER A 335 -12.35 -3.76 15.48
C SER A 335 -11.42 -4.69 16.26
N VAL A 336 -10.54 -5.43 15.57
CA VAL A 336 -9.56 -6.34 16.18
C VAL A 336 -8.18 -5.71 16.40
N VAL A 337 -8.00 -4.44 16.00
CA VAL A 337 -6.79 -3.66 16.23
C VAL A 337 -6.87 -2.98 17.59
N ASP A 338 -5.86 -3.14 18.44
CA ASP A 338 -5.84 -2.54 19.78
C ASP A 338 -5.30 -1.12 19.78
N ASP A 339 -4.34 -0.81 18.90
CA ASP A 339 -3.70 0.51 18.86
C ASP A 339 -3.16 0.84 17.45
N TRP A 340 -2.90 2.12 17.23
CA TRP A 340 -2.46 2.67 15.96
C TRP A 340 -1.26 3.60 16.13
N VAL A 341 -0.30 3.50 15.22
CA VAL A 341 0.85 4.41 15.17
C VAL A 341 0.97 5.04 13.80
N ARG A 342 1.10 6.37 13.74
CA ARG A 342 1.42 7.09 12.51
C ARG A 342 2.93 7.20 12.31
N VAL A 343 3.37 7.00 11.08
CA VAL A 343 4.79 7.12 10.70
C VAL A 343 4.89 7.91 9.39
N ASP A 344 5.83 8.84 9.32
CA ASP A 344 6.12 9.57 8.09
C ASP A 344 7.19 8.86 7.24
N ASP A 345 7.38 9.33 6.01
CA ASP A 345 8.31 8.74 5.06
C ASP A 345 9.76 8.77 5.56
N LYS A 346 10.17 9.86 6.21
CA LYS A 346 11.56 10.04 6.64
C LYS A 346 11.93 8.99 7.67
N ASP A 347 11.13 8.88 8.73
CA ASP A 347 11.33 7.89 9.79
C ASP A 347 11.31 6.47 9.23
N ALA A 348 10.38 6.18 8.30
CA ALA A 348 10.27 4.89 7.66
C ALA A 348 11.56 4.51 6.90
N PHE A 349 12.06 5.39 6.04
CA PHE A 349 13.23 5.09 5.22
C PHE A 349 14.52 5.07 6.02
N GLU A 350 14.70 5.98 6.98
CA GLU A 350 15.86 5.94 7.89
C GLU A 350 15.89 4.61 8.67
N MET A 351 14.75 4.18 9.23
CA MET A 351 14.68 2.91 9.94
C MET A 351 14.89 1.70 9.01
N ALA A 352 14.35 1.71 7.80
CA ALA A 352 14.61 0.65 6.82
C ALA A 352 16.11 0.52 6.50
N ARG A 353 16.82 1.64 6.32
CA ARG A 353 18.28 1.64 6.13
C ARG A 353 19.03 1.15 7.37
N ARG A 354 18.54 1.43 8.59
CA ARG A 354 19.09 0.90 9.84
C ARG A 354 18.91 -0.62 9.96
N LEU A 355 17.74 -1.15 9.61
CA LEU A 355 17.50 -2.60 9.55
C LEU A 355 18.49 -3.30 8.61
N ILE A 356 18.72 -2.72 7.43
CA ILE A 356 19.71 -3.24 6.47
C ILE A 356 21.12 -3.16 7.07
N ARG A 357 21.53 -1.98 7.56
CA ARG A 357 22.91 -1.70 7.99
C ARG A 357 23.31 -2.47 9.24
N TYR A 358 22.42 -2.56 10.21
CA TYR A 358 22.75 -3.07 11.54
C TYR A 358 22.25 -4.49 11.79
N GLU A 359 21.27 -4.97 11.04
CA GLU A 359 20.71 -6.32 11.23
C GLU A 359 20.87 -7.20 9.98
N GLY A 360 21.36 -6.65 8.86
CA GLY A 360 21.52 -7.39 7.60
C GLY A 360 20.18 -7.77 6.94
N LEU A 361 19.07 -7.14 7.36
CA LEU A 361 17.72 -7.44 6.88
C LEU A 361 17.44 -6.63 5.62
N LEU A 362 17.46 -7.28 4.47
CA LEU A 362 17.26 -6.65 3.15
C LEU A 362 15.77 -6.39 2.86
N CYS A 363 15.15 -5.55 3.70
CA CYS A 363 13.72 -5.24 3.66
C CYS A 363 13.38 -3.85 3.09
N GLY A 364 12.12 -3.66 2.67
CA GLY A 364 11.59 -2.44 2.07
C GLY A 364 11.15 -1.35 3.05
N GLY A 365 10.66 -0.23 2.51
CA GLY A 365 10.29 0.97 3.30
C GLY A 365 9.17 0.73 4.32
N SER A 366 8.14 -0.06 3.97
CA SER A 366 7.05 -0.39 4.90
C SER A 366 7.51 -1.22 6.11
N SER A 367 8.62 -1.96 5.97
CA SER A 367 9.28 -2.67 7.07
C SER A 367 9.89 -1.68 8.07
N GLY A 368 10.47 -0.59 7.55
CA GLY A 368 10.93 0.53 8.37
C GLY A 368 9.78 1.21 9.11
N SER A 369 8.65 1.48 8.45
CA SER A 369 7.45 2.01 9.11
C SER A 369 6.98 1.11 10.25
N ALA A 370 6.85 -0.20 10.00
CA ALA A 370 6.44 -1.17 11.01
C ALA A 370 7.38 -1.17 12.23
N MET A 371 8.70 -1.07 12.00
CA MET A 371 9.70 -1.04 13.07
C MET A 371 9.68 0.25 13.89
N VAL A 372 9.53 1.41 13.23
CA VAL A 372 9.32 2.70 13.94
C VAL A 372 8.07 2.63 14.81
N GLY A 373 6.98 2.12 14.24
CA GLY A 373 5.73 1.91 14.97
C GLY A 373 5.91 0.99 16.17
N ALA A 374 6.68 -0.09 16.01
CA ALA A 374 6.95 -1.02 17.09
C ALA A 374 7.73 -0.36 18.23
N PHE A 375 8.78 0.39 17.95
CA PHE A 375 9.56 1.06 18.99
C PHE A 375 8.74 2.11 19.73
N ARG A 376 7.87 2.85 19.04
CA ARG A 376 6.92 3.79 19.66
C ARG A 376 5.93 3.07 20.57
N ALA A 377 5.30 2.00 20.08
CA ALA A 377 4.31 1.24 20.83
C ALA A 377 4.93 0.53 22.05
N ILE A 378 6.13 -0.04 21.91
CA ILE A 378 6.90 -0.64 23.01
C ILE A 378 7.14 0.36 24.14
N LYS A 379 7.61 1.58 23.79
CA LYS A 379 7.88 2.63 24.75
C LYS A 379 6.60 3.13 25.42
N ALA A 380 5.53 3.33 24.65
CA ALA A 380 4.23 3.76 25.16
C ALA A 380 3.61 2.74 26.12
N ALA A 381 3.73 1.44 25.81
CA ALA A 381 3.21 0.34 26.64
C ALA A 381 4.14 -0.06 27.80
N GLY A 382 5.35 0.51 27.89
CA GLY A 382 6.32 0.18 28.94
C GLY A 382 6.86 -1.26 28.88
N LEU A 383 6.92 -1.87 27.69
CA LEU A 383 7.36 -3.27 27.54
C LEU A 383 8.88 -3.40 27.74
N GLY A 384 9.25 -4.04 28.85
CA GLY A 384 10.64 -4.31 29.23
C GLY A 384 11.08 -5.77 29.10
N LYS A 385 12.15 -6.12 29.80
CA LYS A 385 12.70 -7.49 29.85
C LYS A 385 11.61 -8.52 30.20
N GLY A 386 11.58 -9.63 29.47
CA GLY A 386 10.60 -10.71 29.65
C GLY A 386 9.39 -10.61 28.72
N HIS A 387 9.12 -9.44 28.15
CA HIS A 387 8.13 -9.29 27.09
C HIS A 387 8.71 -9.64 25.73
N ARG A 388 7.83 -10.07 24.81
CA ARG A 388 8.14 -10.40 23.42
C ARG A 388 7.22 -9.66 22.46
N VAL A 389 7.82 -9.06 21.44
CA VAL A 389 7.15 -8.30 20.37
C VAL A 389 7.50 -8.92 19.03
N VAL A 390 6.52 -9.08 18.15
CA VAL A 390 6.71 -9.54 16.78
C VAL A 390 6.40 -8.40 15.80
N VAL A 391 7.29 -8.13 14.86
CA VAL A 391 7.10 -7.10 13.82
C VAL A 391 7.10 -7.74 12.44
N ILE A 392 6.12 -7.43 11.60
CA ILE A 392 6.04 -7.97 10.24
C ILE A 392 6.86 -7.11 9.26
N LEU A 393 7.81 -7.71 8.54
CA LEU A 393 8.63 -7.03 7.52
C LEU A 393 8.15 -7.45 6.11
N PRO A 394 7.33 -6.64 5.41
CA PRO A 394 6.49 -7.14 4.32
C PRO A 394 7.21 -7.53 3.03
N ASP A 395 8.25 -6.82 2.62
CA ASP A 395 8.87 -7.02 1.30
C ASP A 395 10.35 -6.64 1.25
N SER A 396 11.01 -7.00 0.15
CA SER A 396 12.47 -6.88 -0.01
C SER A 396 12.91 -5.55 -0.62
N ILE A 397 14.21 -5.25 -0.48
CA ILE A 397 14.85 -4.08 -1.11
C ILE A 397 14.74 -4.05 -2.64
N ARG A 398 14.50 -5.20 -3.30
CA ARG A 398 14.47 -5.31 -4.77
C ARG A 398 13.54 -4.27 -5.40
N ASN A 399 12.43 -3.99 -4.75
CA ASN A 399 11.42 -3.05 -5.25
C ASN A 399 11.88 -1.59 -5.23
N TYR A 400 13.01 -1.27 -4.59
CA TYR A 400 13.38 0.09 -4.18
C TYR A 400 14.82 0.45 -4.51
N MET A 401 15.45 -0.29 -5.43
CA MET A 401 16.88 -0.14 -5.76
C MET A 401 17.25 1.27 -6.21
N SER A 402 16.36 1.95 -6.94
CA SER A 402 16.52 3.34 -7.37
C SER A 402 15.83 4.38 -6.48
N LYS A 403 15.27 3.96 -5.33
CA LYS A 403 14.56 4.82 -4.37
C LYS A 403 15.36 4.98 -3.07
N PHE A 404 14.76 4.69 -1.90
CA PHE A 404 15.35 4.94 -0.58
C PHE A 404 16.72 4.29 -0.33
N LEU A 405 17.13 3.33 -1.18
CA LEU A 405 18.46 2.73 -1.11
C LEU A 405 19.57 3.68 -1.57
N THR A 406 19.28 4.64 -2.46
CA THR A 406 20.27 5.58 -2.98
C THR A 406 20.31 6.84 -2.12
N ASP A 407 21.51 7.34 -1.86
CA ASP A 407 21.70 8.58 -1.10
C ASP A 407 21.14 9.78 -1.87
N GLU A 408 21.24 9.75 -3.20
CA GLU A 408 20.74 10.78 -4.09
C GLU A 408 19.22 10.93 -3.97
N TRP A 409 18.47 9.82 -4.01
CA TRP A 409 17.02 9.86 -3.90
C TRP A 409 16.58 10.29 -2.49
N MET A 410 17.24 9.76 -1.45
CA MET A 410 16.98 10.15 -0.07
C MET A 410 17.23 11.66 0.16
N PHE A 411 18.31 12.19 -0.40
CA PHE A 411 18.64 13.61 -0.33
C PHE A 411 17.66 14.47 -1.13
N ALA A 412 17.33 14.08 -2.38
CA ALA A 412 16.41 14.81 -3.24
C ALA A 412 15.01 14.95 -2.63
N ASN A 413 14.58 13.96 -1.82
CA ASN A 413 13.30 13.98 -1.11
C ASN A 413 13.40 14.57 0.31
N GLY A 414 14.57 15.08 0.72
CA GLY A 414 14.77 15.71 2.04
C GLY A 414 14.79 14.74 3.23
N TYR A 415 14.96 13.44 2.97
CA TYR A 415 15.02 12.40 4.01
C TYR A 415 16.42 12.14 4.54
N LEU A 416 17.45 12.56 3.81
CA LEU A 416 18.84 12.48 4.24
C LEU A 416 19.47 13.88 4.14
N SER A 417 20.12 14.31 5.20
CA SER A 417 21.07 15.41 5.12
C SER A 417 22.36 14.87 4.52
N PHE A 418 22.86 15.45 3.43
CA PHE A 418 24.15 15.06 2.86
C PHE A 418 25.20 15.10 3.99
N PRO A 419 26.08 14.09 4.13
CA PRO A 419 27.14 14.19 5.11
C PRO A 419 27.91 15.48 4.85
N THR A 420 28.01 16.33 5.86
CA THR A 420 29.00 17.39 5.86
C THR A 420 30.37 16.70 5.88
N ALA A 421 30.89 16.36 4.71
CA ALA A 421 32.31 16.11 4.52
C ALA A 421 33.07 17.44 4.67
N GLU A 422 32.77 18.21 5.72
CA GLU A 422 33.33 19.52 6.04
C GLU A 422 34.86 19.54 6.07
N PRO A 423 35.58 18.43 6.38
CA PRO A 423 37.03 18.40 6.21
C PRO A 423 37.49 18.24 4.74
N LEU A 424 36.67 17.73 3.82
CA LEU A 424 37.04 17.38 2.44
C LEU A 424 36.40 18.27 1.35
N THR A 425 35.39 19.09 1.65
CA THR A 425 34.53 19.76 0.64
C THR A 425 34.62 21.30 0.59
N LYS A 426 35.66 21.90 1.21
CA LYS A 426 35.68 23.33 1.56
C LYS A 426 35.90 24.38 0.46
N SER A 427 35.81 24.09 -0.85
CA SER A 427 35.96 25.16 -1.85
C SER A 427 34.77 25.39 -2.78
N TRP A 428 34.03 24.36 -3.18
CA TRP A 428 32.99 24.50 -4.21
C TRP A 428 31.56 24.25 -3.70
N PHE A 429 31.38 23.63 -2.53
CA PHE A 429 30.04 23.29 -2.00
C PHE A 429 29.34 24.46 -1.30
N GLN A 430 30.09 25.49 -0.87
CA GLN A 430 29.53 26.74 -0.34
C GLN A 430 29.17 27.75 -1.44
N SER A 431 29.56 27.49 -2.68
CA SER A 431 29.18 28.34 -3.80
C SER A 431 27.68 28.32 -3.98
N LYS A 432 27.08 29.50 -4.12
CA LYS A 432 25.65 29.59 -4.45
C LYS A 432 25.43 28.95 -5.83
N ILE A 433 24.26 28.35 -6.03
CA ILE A 433 23.88 27.80 -7.35
C ILE A 433 24.09 28.86 -8.46
N ASP A 434 23.80 30.13 -8.18
CA ASP A 434 24.01 31.24 -9.12
C ASP A 434 25.50 31.44 -9.50
N GLU A 435 26.43 31.22 -8.58
CA GLU A 435 27.87 31.31 -8.83
C GLU A 435 28.34 30.15 -9.72
N LEU A 436 27.84 28.94 -9.46
CA LEU A 436 28.13 27.75 -10.28
C LEU A 436 27.53 27.89 -11.70
N ILE A 437 26.29 28.34 -11.82
CA ILE A 437 25.61 28.59 -13.10
C ILE A 437 26.37 29.66 -13.90
N SER A 438 26.77 30.76 -13.24
CA SER A 438 27.52 31.86 -13.87
C SER A 438 28.90 31.39 -14.37
N ALA A 439 29.58 30.54 -13.60
CA ALA A 439 30.87 29.97 -13.99
C ALA A 439 30.74 28.99 -15.17
N CYS A 440 29.65 28.23 -15.24
CA CYS A 440 29.44 27.20 -16.26
C CYS A 440 29.04 27.75 -17.64
N LYS A 441 28.74 29.05 -17.78
CA LYS A 441 28.26 29.68 -19.04
C LYS A 441 27.15 28.86 -19.71
N LEU A 442 26.18 28.39 -18.90
CA LEU A 442 25.12 27.52 -19.38
C LEU A 442 24.29 28.22 -20.47
N LYS A 443 23.97 27.48 -21.53
CA LYS A 443 23.03 27.98 -22.54
C LYS A 443 21.63 27.97 -21.94
N PRO A 444 20.78 28.98 -22.24
CA PRO A 444 19.38 28.95 -21.85
C PRO A 444 18.73 27.63 -22.29
N ALA A 445 17.94 27.03 -21.41
CA ALA A 445 17.13 25.87 -21.77
C ALA A 445 16.16 26.26 -22.89
N GLN A 446 15.95 25.35 -23.84
CA GLN A 446 14.92 25.54 -24.85
C GLN A 446 13.54 25.53 -24.18
N ILE A 447 12.58 26.25 -24.74
CA ILE A 447 11.22 26.36 -24.20
C ILE A 447 10.25 25.80 -25.23
N VAL A 448 9.35 24.93 -24.78
CA VAL A 448 8.21 24.45 -25.54
C VAL A 448 6.92 24.83 -24.81
N GLU A 449 5.94 25.35 -25.54
CA GLU A 449 4.63 25.67 -24.94
C GLU A 449 3.86 24.38 -24.67
N HIS A 450 3.08 24.36 -23.58
CA HIS A 450 2.36 23.16 -23.16
C HIS A 450 1.44 22.59 -24.24
N ASN A 451 0.90 23.44 -25.12
CA ASN A 451 -0.04 23.08 -26.19
C ASN A 451 0.66 22.62 -27.48
N PHE A 452 1.99 22.58 -27.53
CA PHE A 452 2.70 22.00 -28.67
C PHE A 452 2.34 20.52 -28.82
N SER A 453 2.32 20.04 -30.06
CA SER A 453 2.26 18.60 -30.31
C SER A 453 3.61 17.95 -30.01
N VAL A 454 3.59 16.67 -29.63
CA VAL A 454 4.82 15.89 -29.41
C VAL A 454 5.75 15.96 -30.62
N ASN A 455 5.22 15.82 -31.84
CA ASN A 455 6.03 15.90 -33.06
C ASN A 455 6.72 17.26 -33.22
N LEU A 456 5.97 18.34 -33.01
CA LEU A 456 6.51 19.70 -33.09
C LEU A 456 7.60 19.90 -32.03
N ALA A 457 7.37 19.46 -30.81
CA ALA A 457 8.35 19.57 -29.74
C ALA A 457 9.62 18.75 -30.00
N ILE A 458 9.53 17.52 -30.52
CA ILE A 458 10.72 16.74 -30.90
C ILE A 458 11.54 17.48 -31.97
N SER A 459 10.85 18.02 -32.99
CA SER A 459 11.53 18.78 -34.06
C SER A 459 12.16 20.08 -33.55
N HIS A 460 11.49 20.77 -32.63
CA HIS A 460 11.94 22.04 -32.06
C HIS A 460 13.16 21.86 -31.16
N THR A 461 13.15 20.80 -30.36
CA THR A 461 14.19 20.54 -29.34
C THR A 461 15.47 19.94 -29.90
N LEU A 462 15.42 19.34 -31.09
CA LEU A 462 16.57 18.70 -31.76
C LEU A 462 17.32 17.72 -30.85
N GLY A 463 16.57 16.97 -30.02
CA GLY A 463 17.12 15.96 -29.10
C GLY A 463 17.66 16.51 -27.78
N GLN A 464 17.49 17.80 -27.48
CA GLN A 464 17.84 18.40 -26.19
C GLN A 464 16.63 18.48 -25.25
N LEU A 465 16.88 18.50 -23.94
CA LEU A 465 15.83 18.75 -22.95
C LEU A 465 15.28 20.18 -23.13
N ALA A 466 13.97 20.33 -22.95
CA ALA A 466 13.30 21.63 -22.97
C ALA A 466 12.39 21.83 -21.76
N LEU A 467 12.23 23.06 -21.32
CA LEU A 467 11.23 23.44 -20.32
C LEU A 467 9.87 23.53 -20.99
N VAL A 468 8.87 22.91 -20.38
CA VAL A 468 7.47 23.05 -20.78
C VAL A 468 6.87 24.21 -20.03
N LYS A 469 6.46 25.25 -20.75
CA LYS A 469 5.82 26.43 -20.15
C LYS A 469 4.30 26.31 -20.25
N LYS A 470 3.61 26.64 -19.16
CA LYS A 470 2.16 26.87 -19.16
C LYS A 470 1.92 28.26 -18.57
N PHE A 471 1.51 29.19 -19.44
CA PHE A 471 1.45 30.62 -19.11
C PHE A 471 2.81 31.15 -18.66
N ASP A 472 2.93 31.65 -17.42
CA ASP A 472 4.18 32.15 -16.83
C ASP A 472 4.86 31.19 -15.86
N THR A 473 4.40 29.93 -15.83
CA THR A 473 4.94 28.90 -14.93
C THR A 473 5.64 27.78 -15.69
N VAL A 474 6.67 27.20 -15.07
CA VAL A 474 7.30 25.98 -15.55
C VAL A 474 6.39 24.82 -15.19
N PHE A 475 5.79 24.21 -16.21
CA PHE A 475 4.84 23.12 -16.06
C PHE A 475 5.53 21.76 -15.94
N GLY A 476 6.72 21.61 -16.54
CA GLY A 476 7.52 20.40 -16.49
C GLY A 476 8.73 20.44 -17.43
N VAL A 477 9.35 19.29 -17.67
CA VAL A 477 10.48 19.12 -18.59
C VAL A 477 10.09 18.15 -19.70
N PHE A 478 10.34 18.54 -20.95
CA PHE A 478 10.19 17.69 -22.12
C PHE A 478 11.54 17.05 -22.46
N ASP A 479 11.61 15.72 -22.38
CA ASP A 479 12.72 14.92 -22.89
C ASP A 479 12.33 14.27 -24.22
N PRO A 480 12.95 14.67 -25.35
CA PRO A 480 12.66 14.08 -26.65
C PRO A 480 12.93 12.58 -26.71
N LYS A 481 13.90 12.07 -25.94
CA LYS A 481 14.20 10.63 -25.90
C LYS A 481 13.09 9.86 -25.19
N ALA A 482 12.64 10.36 -24.03
CA ALA A 482 11.50 9.79 -23.32
C ALA A 482 10.21 9.85 -24.16
N ALA A 483 9.97 10.97 -24.86
CA ALA A 483 8.84 11.13 -25.76
C ALA A 483 8.91 10.14 -26.94
N LEU A 484 10.09 9.93 -27.52
CA LEU A 484 10.29 8.95 -28.60
C LEU A 484 10.00 7.52 -28.11
N MET A 485 10.43 7.16 -26.90
CA MET A 485 10.09 5.85 -26.33
C MET A 485 8.58 5.69 -26.13
N LYS A 486 7.89 6.75 -25.69
CA LYS A 486 6.43 6.76 -25.55
C LYS A 486 5.72 6.59 -26.91
N LEU A 487 6.21 7.25 -27.97
CA LEU A 487 5.72 7.06 -29.34
C LEU A 487 5.94 5.61 -29.83
N LEU A 488 7.15 5.07 -29.63
CA LEU A 488 7.49 3.70 -30.05
C LEU A 488 6.67 2.64 -29.30
N SER A 489 6.32 2.90 -28.04
CA SER A 489 5.47 2.02 -27.23
C SER A 489 3.97 2.20 -27.48
N GLY A 490 3.56 3.19 -28.28
CA GLY A 490 2.15 3.50 -28.54
C GLY A 490 1.41 4.18 -27.38
N THR A 491 2.11 4.61 -26.34
CA THR A 491 1.50 5.30 -25.17
C THR A 491 1.15 6.77 -25.43
N CYS A 492 1.63 7.34 -26.55
CA CYS A 492 1.19 8.64 -27.05
C CYS A 492 1.23 8.67 -28.58
N SER A 493 0.53 9.64 -29.16
CA SER A 493 0.51 9.97 -30.58
C SER A 493 1.40 11.18 -30.89
N PRO A 494 1.94 11.29 -32.11
CA PRO A 494 2.63 12.50 -32.57
C PRO A 494 1.81 13.79 -32.44
N SER A 495 0.46 13.68 -32.44
CA SER A 495 -0.48 14.80 -32.30
C SER A 495 -0.79 15.20 -30.86
N ASP A 496 -0.43 14.37 -29.87
CA ASP A 496 -0.76 14.62 -28.47
C ASP A 496 -0.04 15.86 -27.94
N SER A 497 -0.60 16.46 -26.90
CA SER A 497 -0.02 17.65 -26.27
C SER A 497 1.22 17.28 -25.46
N VAL A 498 2.25 18.13 -25.53
CA VAL A 498 3.45 18.01 -24.70
C VAL A 498 3.11 17.99 -23.20
N ALA A 499 2.05 18.67 -22.77
CA ALA A 499 1.57 18.69 -21.39
C ALA A 499 1.21 17.29 -20.84
N ASP A 500 0.83 16.37 -21.72
CA ASP A 500 0.43 15.00 -21.36
C ASP A 500 1.65 14.06 -21.31
N VAL A 501 2.75 14.46 -21.95
CA VAL A 501 3.92 13.61 -22.16
C VAL A 501 5.11 14.03 -21.29
N CYS A 502 5.20 15.31 -20.92
CA CYS A 502 6.31 15.86 -20.16
C CYS A 502 6.43 15.30 -18.74
N ASP A 503 7.65 15.37 -18.21
CA ASP A 503 7.94 15.07 -16.82
C ASP A 503 7.47 16.22 -15.92
N LYS A 504 6.58 15.90 -14.98
CA LYS A 504 5.95 16.85 -14.06
C LYS A 504 6.60 16.86 -12.67
N GLU A 505 7.64 16.07 -12.44
CA GLU A 505 8.36 16.05 -11.16
C GLU A 505 9.18 17.34 -10.96
N PHE A 506 9.58 18.00 -12.05
CA PHE A 506 10.29 19.28 -12.03
C PHE A 506 9.29 20.45 -12.12
N LYS A 507 8.66 20.82 -10.99
CA LYS A 507 7.85 22.05 -10.87
C LYS A 507 8.58 23.08 -10.01
N LYS A 508 8.43 24.36 -10.35
CA LYS A 508 8.90 25.49 -9.54
C LYS A 508 7.73 26.36 -9.13
#